data_AF-A0A7V9KAB9-F1
#
_entry.id   AF-A0A7V9KAB9-F1
#
_cell.length_a   1.000
_cell.length_b   1.000
_cell.length_c   1.000
_cell.angle_alpha   90.00
_cell.angle_beta   90.00
_cell.angle_gamma   90.00
#
_symmetry.space_group_name_H-M   'P 1'
#
loop_
_entity.id
_entity.type
_entity.pdbx_description
1 polymer ?
#
loop_
_entity_poly.entity_id
_entity_poly.type
_entity_poly.pdbx_seq_one_letter_code
_entity_poly.pdbx_strand_id
1 'polypeptide(L)'
;MRRVMLLVTVALVMAAMLSLAGVAWAQSTARPVDPPPQVDQLRQQFEGLTAQQIETQGYVPEGPCVASPSGVGAMGIHALNPELFQAQFPKGTMDPANPPALLLDENEEVMGVEWEAADVGQGPMEMFGQTIEIQPGHPGVEESHYMLHIYFKPDGKVLFGTDPQTAFDPEGVCPEASATATASATATASASSSASALAATGGPLSLTSLAALASMVLLVGTGVVAFGVIRRS
;
A
#
# COMPACT_ATOMS: atom_id res chain seq x y z
N MET A 1 67.44 16.50 -16.90
CA MET A 1 66.73 15.19 -17.02
C MET A 1 66.48 14.54 -15.66
N ARG A 2 65.92 15.25 -14.67
CA ARG A 2 65.65 14.68 -13.32
C ARG A 2 64.36 15.17 -12.64
N ARG A 3 63.56 15.99 -13.34
CA ARG A 3 62.34 16.61 -12.80
C ARG A 3 61.04 16.18 -13.47
N VAL A 4 61.12 15.35 -14.52
CA VAL A 4 59.93 14.89 -15.28
C VAL A 4 59.48 13.48 -14.84
N MET A 5 60.30 12.76 -14.06
CA MET A 5 60.04 11.37 -13.69
C MET A 5 59.28 11.17 -12.37
N LEU A 6 58.80 12.24 -11.72
CA LEU A 6 58.13 12.16 -10.41
C LEU A 6 56.62 12.45 -10.45
N LEU A 7 56.08 12.81 -11.62
CA LEU A 7 54.66 13.19 -11.76
C LEU A 7 53.77 12.08 -12.35
N VAL A 8 54.36 10.98 -12.83
CA VAL A 8 53.61 9.89 -13.48
C VAL A 8 53.23 8.76 -12.50
N THR A 9 53.89 8.65 -11.35
CA THR A 9 53.65 7.57 -10.39
C THR A 9 52.56 7.85 -9.35
N VAL A 10 52.11 9.10 -9.19
CA VAL A 10 51.03 9.42 -8.23
C VAL A 10 49.63 9.30 -8.86
N ALA A 11 49.52 9.41 -10.20
CA ALA A 11 48.22 9.33 -10.88
C ALA A 11 47.66 7.89 -10.99
N LEU A 12 48.51 6.87 -10.89
CA LEU A 12 48.09 5.47 -11.10
C LEU A 12 47.64 4.76 -9.81
N VAL A 13 47.92 5.33 -8.63
CA VAL A 13 47.46 4.77 -7.34
C VAL A 13 46.08 5.33 -6.94
N MET A 14 45.69 6.50 -7.44
CA MET A 14 44.36 7.07 -7.16
C MET A 14 43.25 6.53 -8.09
N ALA A 15 43.58 5.97 -9.25
CA ALA A 15 42.58 5.36 -10.14
C ALA A 15 42.17 3.93 -9.73
N ALA A 16 42.97 3.26 -8.89
CA ALA A 16 42.71 1.88 -8.45
C ALA A 16 41.90 1.76 -7.15
N MET A 17 41.59 2.88 -6.47
CA MET A 17 40.77 2.87 -5.24
C MET A 17 39.30 3.28 -5.48
N LEU A 18 38.90 3.56 -6.72
CA LEU A 18 37.53 3.97 -7.07
C LEU A 18 36.64 2.82 -7.57
N SER A 19 37.13 1.59 -7.65
CA SER A 19 36.38 0.44 -8.19
C SER A 19 35.82 -0.53 -7.14
N LEU A 20 35.95 -0.24 -5.84
CA LEU A 20 35.41 -1.09 -4.75
C LEU A 20 34.47 -0.35 -3.78
N ALA A 21 33.94 0.81 -4.16
CA ALA A 21 32.66 1.24 -3.61
C ALA A 21 31.56 0.48 -4.35
N GLY A 22 31.52 -0.84 -4.15
CA GLY A 22 30.36 -1.64 -4.49
C GLY A 22 29.18 -0.97 -3.81
N VAL A 23 28.28 -0.41 -4.61
CA VAL A 23 26.97 0.02 -4.15
C VAL A 23 26.29 -1.27 -3.71
N ALA A 24 26.54 -1.66 -2.46
CA ALA A 24 25.65 -2.54 -1.74
C ALA A 24 24.36 -1.73 -1.67
N TRP A 25 23.52 -1.89 -2.68
CA TRP A 25 22.09 -1.72 -2.53
C TRP A 25 21.75 -2.66 -1.38
N ALA A 26 21.78 -2.13 -0.17
CA ALA A 26 21.17 -2.78 0.96
C ALA A 26 19.70 -2.82 0.59
N GLN A 27 19.29 -3.87 -0.13
CA GLN A 27 17.92 -4.27 -0.16
C GLN A 27 17.61 -4.53 1.31
N SER A 28 16.97 -3.55 1.95
CA SER A 28 16.41 -3.70 3.28
C SER A 28 15.24 -4.66 3.10
N THR A 29 15.55 -5.94 2.90
CA THR A 29 14.55 -6.98 2.93
C THR A 29 14.20 -7.09 4.40
N ALA A 30 13.03 -6.59 4.78
CA ALA A 30 12.45 -6.93 6.07
C ALA A 30 12.56 -8.46 6.23
N ARG A 31 12.99 -8.89 7.41
CA ARG A 31 13.16 -10.31 7.73
C ARG A 31 12.12 -10.69 8.78
N PRO A 32 11.58 -11.91 8.74
CA PRO A 32 10.75 -12.40 9.82
C PRO A 32 11.51 -12.37 11.15
N VAL A 33 10.86 -11.86 12.19
CA VAL A 33 11.40 -11.73 13.55
C VAL A 33 10.47 -12.39 14.57
N ASP A 34 10.98 -12.62 15.78
CA ASP A 34 10.11 -12.95 16.91
C ASP A 34 9.18 -11.78 17.21
N PRO A 35 7.86 -11.99 17.26
CA PRO A 35 6.91 -10.94 17.57
C PRO A 35 7.10 -10.44 19.01
N PRO A 36 6.87 -9.14 19.27
CA PRO A 36 6.68 -8.67 20.63
C PRO A 36 5.36 -9.24 21.21
N PRO A 37 5.22 -9.33 22.54
CA PRO A 37 4.06 -9.98 23.17
C PRO A 37 2.69 -9.43 22.76
N GLN A 38 2.60 -8.14 22.42
CA GLN A 38 1.36 -7.54 21.93
C GLN A 38 0.99 -8.05 20.53
N VAL A 39 1.98 -8.29 19.67
CA VAL A 39 1.75 -8.84 18.33
C VAL A 39 1.40 -10.33 18.41
N ASP A 40 1.94 -11.07 19.38
CA ASP A 40 1.49 -12.43 19.67
C ASP A 40 0.00 -12.52 20.02
N GLN A 41 -0.52 -11.52 20.74
CA GLN A 41 -1.96 -11.46 21.07
C GLN A 41 -2.80 -11.19 19.82
N LEU A 42 -2.37 -10.26 18.96
CA LEU A 42 -3.02 -9.99 17.68
C LEU A 42 -3.05 -11.24 16.80
N ARG A 43 -1.93 -11.97 16.73
CA ARG A 43 -1.85 -13.22 15.99
C ARG A 43 -2.87 -14.24 16.50
N GLN A 44 -2.94 -14.45 17.82
CA GLN A 44 -3.94 -15.33 18.43
C GLN A 44 -5.39 -14.90 18.16
N GLN A 45 -5.62 -13.60 17.99
CA GLN A 45 -6.93 -13.05 17.72
C GLN A 45 -7.36 -13.20 16.26
N PHE A 46 -6.43 -13.02 15.32
CA PHE A 46 -6.78 -12.82 13.91
C PHE A 46 -6.23 -13.87 12.95
N GLU A 47 -5.07 -14.47 13.20
CA GLU A 47 -4.41 -15.35 12.23
C GLU A 47 -5.31 -16.55 11.85
N GLY A 48 -5.44 -16.78 10.54
CA GLY A 48 -6.20 -17.89 9.98
C GLY A 48 -7.72 -17.76 10.11
N LEU A 49 -8.23 -16.61 10.57
CA LEU A 49 -9.67 -16.34 10.49
C LEU A 49 -10.10 -16.22 9.03
N THR A 50 -11.25 -16.76 8.69
CA THR A 50 -11.83 -16.64 7.33
C THR A 50 -12.54 -15.30 7.14
N ALA A 51 -12.74 -14.89 5.88
CA ALA A 51 -13.58 -13.73 5.53
C ALA A 51 -14.94 -13.73 6.26
N GLN A 52 -15.62 -14.87 6.32
CA GLN A 52 -16.92 -14.98 7.00
C GLN A 52 -16.82 -14.78 8.53
N GLN A 53 -15.71 -15.16 9.15
CA GLN A 53 -15.49 -14.97 10.58
C GLN A 53 -15.21 -13.49 10.91
N ILE A 54 -14.41 -12.81 10.08
CA ILE A 54 -14.06 -11.41 10.30
C ILE A 54 -15.21 -10.45 9.97
N GLU A 55 -16.12 -10.83 9.07
CA GLU A 55 -17.37 -10.07 8.82
C GLU A 55 -18.21 -9.93 10.10
N THR A 56 -18.27 -10.97 10.93
CA THR A 56 -18.98 -10.89 12.23
C THR A 56 -18.33 -9.93 13.23
N GLN A 57 -17.09 -9.52 12.97
CA GLN A 57 -16.32 -8.55 13.73
C GLN A 57 -16.31 -7.16 13.07
N GLY A 58 -17.06 -6.99 11.97
CA GLY A 58 -17.20 -5.73 11.25
C GLY A 58 -16.15 -5.46 10.18
N TYR A 59 -15.29 -6.44 9.85
CA TYR A 59 -14.33 -6.32 8.74
C TYR A 59 -14.94 -6.86 7.45
N VAL A 60 -14.91 -6.08 6.39
CA VAL A 60 -15.46 -6.46 5.08
C VAL A 60 -14.34 -6.45 4.05
N PRO A 61 -14.10 -7.55 3.31
CA PRO A 61 -13.14 -7.55 2.20
C PRO A 61 -13.48 -6.49 1.15
N GLU A 62 -12.49 -5.70 0.76
CA GLU A 62 -12.58 -4.63 -0.22
C GLU A 62 -11.58 -4.84 -1.36
N GLY A 63 -12.11 -4.76 -2.59
CA GLY A 63 -11.28 -4.73 -3.79
C GLY A 63 -10.54 -6.04 -4.11
N PRO A 64 -9.69 -6.02 -5.14
CA PRO A 64 -8.81 -7.13 -5.47
C PRO A 64 -7.61 -7.18 -4.54
N CYS A 65 -6.88 -8.30 -4.58
CA CYS A 65 -5.57 -8.39 -3.94
C CYS A 65 -4.61 -7.31 -4.45
N VAL A 66 -3.88 -6.67 -3.54
CA VAL A 66 -2.92 -5.59 -3.85
C VAL A 66 -1.53 -6.19 -4.08
N ALA A 67 -1.14 -6.28 -5.35
CA ALA A 67 0.18 -6.76 -5.75
C ALA A 67 1.24 -5.67 -5.63
N SER A 68 2.49 -6.06 -5.35
CA SER A 68 3.61 -5.11 -5.35
C SER A 68 3.79 -4.48 -6.74
N PRO A 69 3.95 -3.15 -6.83
CA PRO A 69 4.23 -2.49 -8.10
C PRO A 69 5.58 -2.92 -8.71
N SER A 70 6.47 -3.53 -7.91
CA SER A 70 7.72 -4.12 -8.39
C SER A 70 7.55 -5.46 -9.11
N GLY A 71 6.36 -6.07 -9.01
CA GLY A 71 6.06 -7.42 -9.50
C GLY A 71 6.50 -8.55 -8.55
N VAL A 72 7.10 -8.23 -7.40
CA VAL A 72 7.50 -9.22 -6.38
C VAL A 72 6.78 -8.94 -5.07
N GLY A 73 6.00 -9.90 -4.59
CA GLY A 73 5.25 -9.80 -3.35
C GLY A 73 3.85 -9.22 -3.48
N ALA A 74 3.11 -9.22 -2.37
CA ALA A 74 1.75 -8.72 -2.26
C ALA A 74 1.44 -8.24 -0.84
N MET A 75 0.44 -7.37 -0.69
CA MET A 75 -0.16 -7.07 0.62
C MET A 75 -1.33 -8.01 0.93
N GLY A 76 -1.97 -8.58 -0.10
CA GLY A 76 -3.18 -9.39 0.06
C GLY A 76 -4.46 -8.64 -0.29
N ILE A 77 -5.59 -9.25 0.03
CA ILE A 77 -6.92 -8.64 -0.05
C ILE A 77 -7.14 -7.88 1.27
N HIS A 78 -7.49 -6.59 1.20
CA HIS A 78 -7.74 -5.82 2.40
C HIS A 78 -9.17 -6.07 2.87
N ALA A 79 -9.36 -6.33 4.16
CA ALA A 79 -10.67 -6.33 4.79
C ALA A 79 -10.73 -5.21 5.82
N LEU A 80 -11.58 -4.21 5.58
CA LEU A 80 -11.64 -2.99 6.38
C LEU A 80 -12.77 -3.06 7.41
N ASN A 81 -12.48 -2.56 8.61
CA ASN A 81 -13.50 -2.18 9.58
C ASN A 81 -13.70 -0.64 9.50
N PRO A 82 -14.77 -0.16 8.85
CA PRO A 82 -14.94 1.26 8.57
C PRO A 82 -15.13 2.10 9.84
N GLU A 83 -15.68 1.52 10.91
CA GLU A 83 -15.83 2.23 12.19
C GLU A 83 -14.46 2.48 12.84
N LEU A 84 -13.60 1.46 12.86
CA LEU A 84 -12.24 1.59 13.37
C LEU A 84 -11.41 2.55 12.51
N PHE A 85 -11.48 2.43 11.18
CA PHE A 85 -10.78 3.31 10.27
C PHE A 85 -11.17 4.77 10.47
N GLN A 86 -12.48 5.07 10.46
CA GLN A 86 -13.00 6.43 10.66
C GLN A 86 -12.67 7.01 12.05
N ALA A 87 -12.56 6.15 13.07
CA ALA A 87 -12.20 6.56 14.42
C ALA A 87 -10.73 6.93 14.57
N GLN A 88 -9.84 6.28 13.79
CA GLN A 88 -8.39 6.29 13.93
C GLN A 88 -7.69 7.18 12.90
N PHE A 89 -7.91 6.92 11.61
CA PHE A 89 -7.17 7.51 10.48
C PHE A 89 -7.14 9.06 10.51
N PRO A 90 -8.29 9.77 10.51
CA PRO A 90 -8.29 11.24 10.36
C PRO A 90 -7.71 11.98 11.56
N LYS A 91 -7.47 11.28 12.69
CA LYS A 91 -6.86 11.86 13.89
C LYS A 91 -5.35 11.62 13.97
N GLY A 92 -4.78 10.89 13.00
CA GLY A 92 -3.38 10.48 13.06
C GLY A 92 -3.08 9.54 14.22
N THR A 93 -4.05 8.69 14.60
CA THR A 93 -3.93 7.76 15.72
C THR A 93 -4.03 6.32 15.24
N MET A 94 -3.32 5.41 15.91
CA MET A 94 -3.44 3.97 15.69
C MET A 94 -3.63 3.27 17.05
N ASP A 95 -4.65 2.43 17.18
CA ASP A 95 -4.92 1.62 18.37
C ASP A 95 -4.24 0.24 18.22
N PRO A 96 -3.18 -0.05 19.00
CA PRO A 96 -2.43 -1.30 18.86
C PRO A 96 -3.24 -2.58 19.03
N ALA A 97 -4.42 -2.53 19.67
CA ALA A 97 -5.27 -3.70 19.90
C ALA A 97 -6.36 -3.88 18.83
N ASN A 98 -6.65 -2.84 18.05
CA ASN A 98 -7.80 -2.80 17.13
C ASN A 98 -7.35 -2.28 15.75
N PRO A 99 -6.71 -3.13 14.92
CA PRO A 99 -6.33 -2.74 13.57
C PRO A 99 -7.57 -2.36 12.74
N PRO A 100 -7.57 -1.24 12.00
CA PRO A 100 -8.67 -0.92 11.10
C PRO A 100 -8.73 -1.81 9.87
N ALA A 101 -7.64 -2.50 9.52
CA ALA A 101 -7.54 -3.36 8.34
C ALA A 101 -6.94 -4.73 8.67
N LEU A 102 -7.48 -5.78 8.05
CA LEU A 102 -6.92 -7.13 8.03
C LEU A 102 -6.46 -7.46 6.60
N LEU A 103 -5.40 -8.25 6.48
CA LEU A 103 -4.82 -8.67 5.21
C LEU A 103 -5.11 -10.14 4.99
N LEU A 104 -5.81 -10.47 3.90
CA LEU A 104 -6.19 -11.85 3.57
C LEU A 104 -5.30 -12.41 2.45
N ASP A 105 -5.03 -13.70 2.53
CA ASP A 105 -4.33 -14.48 1.52
C ASP A 105 -5.25 -14.87 0.33
N GLU A 106 -4.75 -15.69 -0.59
CA GLU A 106 -5.53 -16.18 -1.73
C GLU A 106 -6.69 -17.11 -1.37
N ASN A 107 -6.73 -17.62 -0.14
CA ASN A 107 -7.78 -18.48 0.40
C ASN A 107 -8.81 -17.69 1.23
N GLU A 108 -8.69 -16.36 1.25
CA GLU A 108 -9.49 -15.46 2.07
C GLU A 108 -9.34 -15.72 3.59
N GLU A 109 -8.16 -16.18 4.00
CA GLU A 109 -7.78 -16.33 5.41
C GLU A 109 -6.85 -15.18 5.83
N VAL A 110 -7.02 -14.68 7.05
CA VAL A 110 -6.19 -13.59 7.58
C VAL A 110 -4.74 -14.03 7.74
N MET A 111 -3.86 -13.40 6.96
CA MET A 111 -2.41 -13.56 7.01
C MET A 111 -1.68 -12.35 7.62
N GLY A 112 -2.39 -11.26 7.91
CA GLY A 112 -1.78 -10.08 8.50
C GLY A 112 -2.78 -9.03 8.96
N VAL A 113 -2.25 -7.96 9.53
CA VAL A 113 -3.01 -6.81 10.05
C VAL A 113 -2.34 -5.52 9.62
N GLU A 114 -3.14 -4.46 9.51
CA GLU A 114 -2.67 -3.16 9.08
C GLU A 114 -3.29 -2.02 9.89
N TRP A 115 -2.49 -0.97 10.10
CA TRP A 115 -2.93 0.32 10.56
C TRP A 115 -2.54 1.42 9.59
N GLU A 116 -3.47 2.33 9.34
CA GLU A 116 -3.23 3.56 8.62
C GLU A 116 -3.54 4.77 9.51
N ALA A 117 -2.75 5.84 9.37
CA ALA A 117 -3.00 7.10 10.07
C ALA A 117 -2.56 8.31 9.26
N ALA A 118 -3.43 9.31 9.14
CA ALA A 118 -3.10 10.56 8.48
C ALA A 118 -1.92 11.26 9.19
N ASP A 119 -1.07 11.94 8.43
CA ASP A 119 -0.12 12.88 9.00
C ASP A 119 -0.84 14.19 9.38
N VAL A 120 -1.11 14.37 10.67
CA VAL A 120 -1.69 15.58 11.25
C VAL A 120 -0.63 16.41 11.99
N GLY A 121 0.66 16.17 11.73
CA GLY A 121 1.79 16.88 12.35
C GLY A 121 2.20 16.32 13.71
N GLN A 122 1.85 15.06 14.01
CA GLN A 122 2.21 14.37 15.27
C GLN A 122 3.69 13.98 15.36
N GLY A 123 4.45 14.10 14.28
CA GLY A 123 5.83 13.62 14.18
C GLY A 123 5.90 12.11 13.94
N PRO A 124 7.10 11.50 14.02
CA PRO A 124 7.29 10.09 13.74
C PRO A 124 6.39 9.21 14.63
N MET A 125 5.73 8.23 14.01
CA MET A 125 4.91 7.27 14.73
C MET A 125 5.73 6.05 15.11
N GLU A 126 5.46 5.50 16.30
CA GLU A 126 6.07 4.26 16.76
C GLU A 126 4.99 3.31 17.25
N MET A 127 5.08 2.04 16.88
CA MET A 127 4.23 0.97 17.39
C MET A 127 4.99 -0.34 17.41
N PHE A 128 4.81 -1.14 18.47
CA PHE A 128 5.49 -2.43 18.65
C PHE A 128 7.03 -2.35 18.56
N GLY A 129 7.60 -1.21 18.94
CA GLY A 129 9.05 -0.94 18.85
C GLY A 129 9.55 -0.68 17.42
N GLN A 130 8.65 -0.52 16.45
CA GLN A 130 8.98 -0.11 15.09
C GLN A 130 8.69 1.38 14.91
N THR A 131 9.60 2.08 14.23
CA THR A 131 9.33 3.42 13.70
C THR A 131 8.61 3.27 12.37
N ILE A 132 7.48 3.97 12.21
CA ILE A 132 6.65 3.93 11.01
C ILE A 132 6.95 5.17 10.18
N GLU A 133 7.35 4.97 8.93
CA GLU A 133 7.59 6.04 7.98
C GLU A 133 6.29 6.41 7.23
N ILE A 134 6.23 7.66 6.76
CA ILE A 134 5.17 8.09 5.84
C ILE A 134 5.39 7.38 4.50
N GLN A 135 4.32 6.80 3.98
CA GLN A 135 4.31 6.09 2.71
C GLN A 135 3.47 6.85 1.67
N PRO A 136 3.71 6.64 0.35
CA PRO A 136 2.89 7.23 -0.70
C PRO A 136 1.43 6.82 -0.57
N GLY A 137 0.50 7.70 -0.91
CA GLY A 137 -0.92 7.35 -0.95
C GLY A 137 -1.25 6.29 -2.00
N HIS A 138 -2.39 5.63 -1.84
CA HIS A 138 -2.89 4.56 -2.70
C HIS A 138 -4.38 4.78 -3.00
N PRO A 139 -4.98 4.03 -3.95
CA PRO A 139 -6.42 4.14 -4.20
C PRO A 139 -7.22 3.99 -2.91
N GLY A 140 -8.12 4.94 -2.64
CA GLY A 140 -8.93 5.00 -1.41
C GLY A 140 -8.39 5.98 -0.36
N VAL A 141 -7.07 6.23 -0.35
CA VAL A 141 -6.38 7.20 0.52
C VAL A 141 -5.24 7.84 -0.26
N GLU A 142 -5.56 8.88 -1.04
CA GLU A 142 -4.63 9.46 -2.00
C GLU A 142 -3.50 10.28 -1.36
N GLU A 143 -3.72 10.81 -0.15
CA GLU A 143 -2.68 11.52 0.60
C GLU A 143 -1.63 10.57 1.16
N SER A 144 -0.38 11.02 1.24
CA SER A 144 0.66 10.29 1.97
C SER A 144 0.32 10.21 3.46
N HIS A 145 0.49 9.04 4.05
CA HIS A 145 0.09 8.76 5.42
C HIS A 145 1.00 7.67 6.03
N TYR A 146 0.90 7.46 7.34
CA TYR A 146 1.62 6.39 8.03
C TYR A 146 0.88 5.08 7.79
N MET A 147 1.60 4.03 7.37
CA MET A 147 1.06 2.67 7.29
C MET A 147 1.99 1.71 8.01
N LEU A 148 1.41 0.85 8.85
CA LEU A 148 2.10 -0.26 9.47
C LEU A 148 1.43 -1.56 9.04
N HIS A 149 2.19 -2.43 8.39
CA HIS A 149 1.77 -3.79 8.07
C HIS A 149 2.47 -4.78 8.99
N ILE A 150 1.75 -5.79 9.45
CA ILE A 150 2.32 -6.95 10.13
C ILE A 150 1.79 -8.21 9.46
N TYR A 151 2.69 -8.95 8.83
CA TYR A 151 2.38 -10.24 8.23
C TYR A 151 2.74 -11.36 9.20
N PHE A 152 1.79 -12.26 9.44
CA PHE A 152 2.00 -13.47 10.22
C PHE A 152 2.77 -14.49 9.37
N LYS A 153 3.93 -14.90 9.86
CA LYS A 153 4.83 -15.83 9.16
C LYS A 153 4.89 -17.18 9.87
N PRO A 154 5.28 -18.26 9.17
CA PRO A 154 5.51 -19.56 9.79
C PRO A 154 6.44 -19.50 11.02
N ASP A 155 6.41 -20.56 11.82
CA ASP A 155 7.23 -20.71 13.04
C ASP A 155 7.02 -19.61 14.10
N GLY A 156 5.82 -19.02 14.13
CA GLY A 156 5.49 -17.99 15.12
C GLY A 156 6.13 -16.63 14.82
N LYS A 157 6.76 -16.44 13.65
CA LYS A 157 7.43 -15.17 13.28
C LYS A 157 6.47 -14.15 12.70
N VAL A 158 6.92 -12.89 12.63
CA VAL A 158 6.20 -11.82 11.94
C VAL A 158 7.13 -10.99 11.06
N LEU A 159 6.59 -10.44 9.99
CA LEU A 159 7.28 -9.50 9.11
C LEU A 159 6.63 -8.12 9.24
N PHE A 160 7.43 -7.10 9.51
CA PHE A 160 6.97 -5.71 9.60
C PHE A 160 7.17 -4.99 8.27
N GLY A 161 6.12 -4.30 7.81
CA GLY A 161 6.16 -3.34 6.71
C GLY A 161 5.93 -1.93 7.22
N THR A 162 7.02 -1.19 7.43
CA THR A 162 7.02 0.12 8.11
C THR A 162 7.40 1.27 7.19
N ASP A 163 7.77 0.96 5.94
CA ASP A 163 8.23 1.90 4.93
C ASP A 163 7.86 1.39 3.52
N PRO A 164 7.98 2.23 2.47
CA PRO A 164 7.56 1.85 1.12
C PRO A 164 8.31 0.66 0.50
N GLN A 165 9.50 0.30 1.00
CA GLN A 165 10.27 -0.86 0.51
C GLN A 165 9.86 -2.16 1.20
N THR A 166 9.30 -2.07 2.41
CA THR A 166 8.93 -3.21 3.25
C THR A 166 7.41 -3.42 3.35
N ALA A 167 6.62 -2.50 2.79
CA ALA A 167 5.15 -2.53 2.81
C ALA A 167 4.53 -3.81 2.25
N PHE A 168 5.20 -4.48 1.31
CA PHE A 168 4.70 -5.71 0.68
C PHE A 168 5.41 -6.94 1.23
N ASP A 169 4.67 -8.01 1.49
CA ASP A 169 5.25 -9.31 1.79
C ASP A 169 5.93 -9.87 0.52
N PRO A 170 7.27 -10.07 0.50
CA PRO A 170 7.96 -10.58 -0.69
C PRO A 170 7.56 -12.00 -1.08
N GLU A 171 7.00 -12.77 -0.15
CA GLU A 171 6.48 -14.13 -0.40
C GLU A 171 4.97 -14.13 -0.70
N GLY A 172 4.30 -12.99 -0.49
CA GLY A 172 2.88 -12.83 -0.75
C GLY A 172 2.57 -12.96 -2.24
N VAL A 173 1.46 -13.64 -2.55
CA VAL A 173 1.02 -13.87 -3.92
C VAL A 173 -0.41 -13.38 -4.06
N CYS A 174 -0.64 -12.46 -4.99
CA CYS A 174 -1.99 -12.24 -5.46
C CYS A 174 -2.33 -13.32 -6.47
N PRO A 175 -3.49 -13.99 -6.36
CA PRO A 175 -3.95 -14.85 -7.45
C PRO A 175 -3.97 -13.97 -8.69
N GLU A 176 -3.22 -14.34 -9.73
CA GLU A 176 -3.30 -13.66 -11.01
C GLU A 176 -4.79 -13.62 -11.35
N ALA A 177 -5.37 -12.43 -11.50
CA ALA A 177 -6.72 -12.28 -12.00
C ALA A 177 -6.76 -13.10 -13.28
N SER A 178 -7.37 -14.30 -13.19
CA SER A 178 -7.09 -15.42 -14.08
C SER A 178 -6.97 -14.89 -15.49
N ALA A 179 -5.77 -15.04 -16.07
CA ALA A 179 -5.44 -14.58 -17.40
C ALA A 179 -6.45 -15.15 -18.39
N THR A 180 -7.59 -14.47 -18.54
CA THR A 180 -8.56 -14.70 -19.61
C THR A 180 -8.03 -14.09 -20.92
N ALA A 181 -6.78 -13.63 -20.90
CA ALA A 181 -5.97 -13.25 -22.04
C ALA A 181 -5.11 -14.42 -22.57
N THR A 182 -5.63 -15.65 -22.61
CA THR A 182 -5.05 -16.72 -23.47
C THR A 182 -6.15 -17.39 -24.27
N ALA A 183 -6.57 -16.76 -25.38
CA ALA A 183 -6.95 -17.41 -26.65
C ALA A 183 -7.47 -16.38 -27.68
N SER A 184 -6.60 -15.52 -28.20
CA SER A 184 -6.78 -14.93 -29.54
C SER A 184 -5.43 -14.72 -30.20
N ALA A 185 -4.62 -15.78 -30.19
CA ALA A 185 -3.43 -15.88 -31.00
C ALA A 185 -3.42 -17.26 -31.68
N THR A 186 -4.35 -17.49 -32.61
CA THR A 186 -4.15 -18.47 -33.69
C THR A 186 -4.88 -17.99 -34.95
N ALA A 187 -4.08 -17.39 -35.83
CA ALA A 187 -4.10 -17.44 -37.29
C ALA A 187 -5.44 -17.36 -38.05
N THR A 188 -5.61 -16.28 -38.81
CA THR A 188 -6.00 -16.39 -40.23
C THR A 188 -5.16 -15.41 -41.05
N ALA A 189 -4.20 -15.99 -41.77
CA ALA A 189 -3.53 -15.32 -42.88
C ALA A 189 -4.49 -15.18 -44.08
N SER A 190 -4.20 -14.17 -44.91
CA SER A 190 -4.69 -13.96 -46.28
C SER A 190 -6.12 -13.43 -46.45
N ALA A 191 -6.22 -12.13 -46.76
CA ALA A 191 -6.90 -11.68 -47.98
C ALA A 191 -6.48 -10.25 -48.34
N SER A 192 -5.89 -10.12 -49.53
CA SER A 192 -5.70 -8.87 -50.26
C SER A 192 -7.02 -8.11 -50.45
N SER A 193 -7.00 -6.78 -50.30
CA SER A 193 -7.64 -5.88 -51.29
C SER A 193 -7.07 -4.46 -51.18
N SER A 194 -6.26 -4.13 -52.19
CA SER A 194 -6.18 -2.89 -52.96
C SER A 194 -6.91 -1.63 -52.46
N ALA A 195 -6.11 -0.58 -52.34
CA ALA A 195 -6.50 0.83 -52.23
C ALA A 195 -7.45 1.32 -53.33
N SER A 196 -8.26 2.35 -53.03
CA SER A 196 -8.23 3.65 -53.74
C SER A 196 -9.27 4.64 -53.19
N ALA A 197 -8.80 5.88 -52.94
CA ALA A 197 -9.47 7.17 -53.19
C ALA A 197 -10.76 7.50 -52.39
N LEU A 198 -11.14 8.74 -52.07
CA LEU A 198 -10.72 10.08 -52.47
C LEU A 198 -11.27 11.09 -51.42
N ALA A 199 -10.56 12.21 -51.26
CA ALA A 199 -10.99 13.58 -50.93
C ALA A 199 -12.32 13.86 -50.18
N ALA A 200 -12.29 14.77 -49.20
CA ALA A 200 -12.72 16.17 -49.39
C ALA A 200 -12.89 16.94 -48.06
N THR A 201 -12.14 18.04 -47.95
CA THR A 201 -12.54 19.38 -47.50
C THR A 201 -13.42 19.58 -46.24
N GLY A 202 -12.82 20.24 -45.23
CA GLY A 202 -13.21 21.59 -44.81
C GLY A 202 -14.48 21.77 -43.96
N GLY A 203 -14.32 22.34 -42.76
CA GLY A 203 -15.41 23.01 -42.05
C GLY A 203 -15.09 23.37 -40.59
N PRO A 204 -15.65 24.46 -40.03
CA PRO A 204 -14.94 25.34 -39.11
C PRO A 204 -15.32 25.21 -37.62
N LEU A 205 -14.49 25.88 -36.82
CA LEU A 205 -14.64 26.37 -35.44
C LEU A 205 -16.09 26.51 -34.93
N SER A 206 -16.36 25.92 -33.76
CA SER A 206 -17.46 26.31 -32.87
C SER A 206 -16.90 26.70 -31.50
N LEU A 207 -16.90 28.01 -31.26
CA LEU A 207 -16.88 28.65 -29.94
C LEU A 207 -18.27 28.58 -29.29
N THR A 208 -18.34 28.86 -27.99
CA THR A 208 -19.51 29.00 -27.08
C THR A 208 -19.88 27.69 -26.35
N SER A 209 -20.14 27.64 -25.03
CA SER A 209 -20.83 28.62 -24.18
C SER A 209 -20.50 28.48 -22.68
N LEU A 210 -20.62 29.60 -21.97
CA LEU A 210 -20.79 29.73 -20.50
C LEU A 210 -22.02 28.96 -19.97
N ALA A 211 -21.94 28.45 -18.73
CA ALA A 211 -22.98 28.49 -17.67
C ALA A 211 -22.45 27.66 -16.46
N ALA A 212 -22.12 28.24 -15.30
CA ALA A 212 -22.97 28.78 -14.23
C ALA A 212 -23.71 27.71 -13.40
N LEU A 213 -23.55 27.83 -12.05
CA LEU A 213 -24.39 27.39 -10.91
C LEU A 213 -23.48 26.74 -9.83
N ALA A 214 -23.07 27.39 -8.74
CA ALA A 214 -23.80 28.09 -7.67
C ALA A 214 -24.63 27.15 -6.75
N SER A 215 -24.07 26.92 -5.55
CA SER A 215 -24.73 26.92 -4.23
C SER A 215 -25.74 25.83 -3.86
N MET A 216 -25.36 25.00 -2.86
CA MET A 216 -26.30 24.33 -1.95
C MET A 216 -25.59 24.16 -0.58
N VAL A 217 -25.69 25.15 0.31
CA VAL A 217 -26.64 25.30 1.43
C VAL A 217 -26.50 24.23 2.51
N LEU A 218 -25.96 24.68 3.65
CA LEU A 218 -25.91 24.11 4.99
C LEU A 218 -27.23 23.45 5.42
N LEU A 219 -27.13 22.26 6.03
CA LEU A 219 -28.12 21.72 6.96
C LEU A 219 -27.45 21.48 8.32
N VAL A 220 -27.68 22.44 9.22
CA VAL A 220 -27.38 22.34 10.65
C VAL A 220 -28.51 21.52 11.29
N GLY A 221 -28.20 20.31 11.74
CA GLY A 221 -29.09 19.49 12.55
C GLY A 221 -28.59 19.42 13.99
N THR A 222 -29.14 20.26 14.87
CA THR A 222 -28.98 20.16 16.32
C THR A 222 -29.86 19.04 16.86
N GLY A 223 -29.26 17.92 17.29
CA GLY A 223 -29.92 16.80 17.95
C GLY A 223 -29.52 16.70 19.42
N VAL A 224 -30.49 16.93 20.29
CA VAL A 224 -30.43 16.84 21.76
C VAL A 224 -30.25 15.38 22.20
N VAL A 225 -29.31 15.09 23.12
CA VAL A 225 -29.35 13.87 23.93
C VAL A 225 -29.26 14.23 25.41
N ALA A 226 -30.35 13.94 26.11
CA ALA A 226 -30.49 14.04 27.55
C ALA A 226 -29.77 12.88 28.25
N PHE A 227 -28.88 13.18 29.20
CA PHE A 227 -28.34 12.18 30.11
C PHE A 227 -29.19 12.09 31.38
N GLY A 228 -29.88 10.95 31.53
CA GLY A 228 -30.50 10.54 32.77
C GLY A 228 -29.44 10.03 33.75
N VAL A 229 -29.30 10.70 34.88
CA VAL A 229 -28.49 10.26 36.01
C VAL A 229 -29.28 9.20 36.79
N ILE A 230 -28.84 7.94 36.73
CA ILE A 230 -29.27 6.89 37.66
C ILE A 230 -28.20 6.69 38.73
N ARG A 231 -28.65 6.93 39.95
CA ARG A 231 -27.97 6.80 41.24
C ARG A 231 -27.98 5.33 41.67
N ARG A 232 -26.88 4.80 42.21
CA ARG A 232 -26.95 3.66 43.13
C ARG A 232 -26.02 3.86 44.33
N SER A 233 -26.60 3.44 45.46
CA SER A 233 -26.19 3.53 46.85
C SER A 233 -24.92 2.77 47.20
#